data_AF-A0A9Q3S121-F1
#
_entry.id   AF-A0A9Q3S121-F1
#
_cell.length_a   1.000
_cell.length_b   1.000
_cell.length_c   1.000
_cell.angle_alpha   90.00
_cell.angle_beta   90.00
_cell.angle_gamma   90.00
#
_symmetry.space_group_name_H-M   'P 1'
#
loop_
_entity.id
_entity.type
_entity.pdbx_description
1 polymer ?
#
loop_
_entity_poly.entity_id
_entity_poly.type
_entity_poly.pdbx_seq_one_letter_code
_entity_poly.pdbx_strand_id
1 'polypeptide(L)'
;MANLDDIDRRLLAELQDEGRITNVELAHRVGLTAPPCLRRVRALEEEGVIRGYHAELDPSKLGFSITVFAMVSLKSQAEDALREFEDAMRELPEVREVHMLNGEIDFIIKIVSRDLQSFQEFLTSKLTPAPNVASVKTSLTIRTSKNDPGVPL
;
A
#
# COMPACT_ATOMS: atom_id res chain seq x y z
N MET A 1 5.55 -18.90 8.31
CA MET A 1 6.23 -17.63 8.69
C MET A 1 7.69 -17.78 8.31
N ALA A 2 8.28 -16.78 7.64
CA ALA A 2 9.73 -16.76 7.44
C ALA A 2 10.41 -16.91 8.81
N ASN A 3 11.39 -17.80 8.92
CA ASN A 3 12.10 -18.04 10.16
C ASN A 3 13.17 -16.95 10.34
N LEU A 4 12.71 -15.74 10.69
CA LEU A 4 13.56 -14.56 10.84
C LEU A 4 14.30 -14.60 12.18
N ASP A 5 15.63 -14.53 12.11
CA ASP A 5 16.45 -14.35 13.32
C ASP A 5 16.47 -12.87 13.76
N ASP A 6 17.10 -12.61 14.91
CA ASP A 6 17.15 -11.25 15.47
C ASP A 6 17.93 -10.26 14.60
N ILE A 7 18.90 -10.74 13.81
CA ILE A 7 19.63 -9.90 12.87
C ILE A 7 18.73 -9.53 11.71
N ASP A 8 17.94 -10.48 11.20
CA ASP A 8 16.99 -10.21 10.10
C ASP A 8 15.92 -9.20 10.53
N ARG A 9 15.39 -9.29 11.76
CA ARG A 9 14.46 -8.29 12.30
C ARG A 9 15.08 -6.89 12.36
N ARG A 10 16.33 -6.79 12.83
CA ARG A 10 17.06 -5.51 12.87
C ARG A 10 17.35 -4.96 11.48
N LEU A 11 17.74 -5.80 10.53
CA LEU A 11 17.91 -5.40 9.12
C LEU A 11 16.62 -4.81 8.56
N LEU A 12 15.49 -5.49 8.77
CA LEU A 12 14.18 -5.02 8.30
C LEU A 12 13.76 -3.72 8.98
N ALA A 13 14.00 -3.56 10.29
CA ALA A 13 13.69 -2.34 11.01
C ALA A 13 14.49 -1.14 10.47
N GLU A 14 15.81 -1.30 10.27
CA GLU A 14 16.68 -0.25 9.70
C GLU A 14 16.30 0.09 8.25
N LEU A 15 16.00 -0.92 7.42
CA LEU A 15 15.60 -0.71 6.02
C LEU A 15 14.20 -0.09 5.88
N GLN A 16 13.28 -0.39 6.81
CA GLN A 16 11.95 0.19 6.83
C GLN A 16 12.00 1.68 7.20
N ASP A 17 12.88 2.06 8.12
CA ASP A 17 13.09 3.46 8.53
C ASP A 17 13.92 4.24 7.49
N GLU A 18 15.02 3.67 7.01
CA GLU A 18 15.95 4.31 6.07
C GLU A 18 16.24 3.42 4.85
N GLY A 19 15.28 3.31 3.93
CA GLY A 19 15.40 2.45 2.74
C GLY A 19 16.52 2.81 1.74
N ARG A 20 17.22 3.94 1.92
CA ARG A 20 18.37 4.37 1.09
C ARG A 20 19.72 4.16 1.80
N ILE A 21 19.73 3.56 2.99
CA ILE A 21 20.95 3.28 3.74
C ILE A 21 21.94 2.46 2.91
N THR A 22 23.23 2.79 3.00
CA THR A 22 24.26 2.01 2.29
C THR A 22 24.45 0.66 2.99
N ASN A 23 24.78 -0.39 2.24
CA ASN A 23 25.04 -1.71 2.84
C ASN A 23 26.19 -1.69 3.87
N VAL A 24 27.15 -0.78 3.74
CA VAL A 24 28.25 -0.63 4.71
C VAL A 24 27.72 -0.09 6.05
N GLU A 25 26.89 0.96 6.00
CA GLU A 25 26.28 1.56 7.18
C GLU A 25 25.26 0.61 7.83
N LEU A 26 24.42 -0.03 7.01
CA LEU A 26 23.46 -1.03 7.48
C LEU A 26 24.17 -2.17 8.23
N ALA A 27 25.24 -2.72 7.65
CA ALA A 27 26.03 -3.77 8.28
C ALA A 27 26.58 -3.31 9.63
N HIS A 28 27.09 -2.09 9.72
CA HIS A 28 27.57 -1.51 10.97
C HIS A 28 26.46 -1.43 12.03
N ARG A 29 25.28 -0.90 11.68
CA ARG A 29 24.13 -0.77 12.60
C ARG A 29 23.62 -2.11 13.13
N VAL A 30 23.68 -3.16 12.31
CA VAL A 30 23.23 -4.50 12.73
C VAL A 30 24.32 -5.38 13.35
N GLY A 31 25.59 -4.92 13.38
CA GLY A 31 26.71 -5.67 13.95
C GLY A 31 27.28 -6.75 13.03
N LEU A 32 27.22 -6.53 11.71
CA LEU A 32 27.78 -7.39 10.67
C LEU A 32 28.91 -6.72 9.88
N THR A 33 29.63 -7.52 9.09
CA THR A 33 30.46 -7.00 7.99
C THR A 33 29.63 -6.87 6.71
N ALA A 34 30.12 -6.09 5.74
CA ALA A 34 29.36 -5.79 4.53
C ALA A 34 28.95 -7.03 3.69
N PRO A 35 29.81 -8.05 3.44
CA PRO A 35 29.42 -9.22 2.65
C PRO A 35 28.27 -10.07 3.24
N PRO A 36 28.27 -10.47 4.53
CA PRO A 36 27.15 -11.23 5.11
C PRO A 36 25.87 -10.40 5.23
N CYS A 37 25.96 -9.08 5.46
CA CYS A 37 24.80 -8.18 5.43
C CYS A 37 24.12 -8.20 4.06
N LEU A 38 24.91 -8.00 2.98
CA LEU A 38 24.39 -8.00 1.62
C LEU A 38 23.72 -9.34 1.25
N ARG A 39 24.30 -10.46 1.68
CA ARG A 39 23.72 -11.78 1.44
C ARG A 39 22.37 -11.96 2.14
N ARG A 40 22.22 -11.47 3.38
CA ARG A 40 20.96 -11.55 4.13
C ARG A 40 19.88 -10.68 3.51
N VAL A 41 20.20 -9.43 3.16
CA VAL A 41 19.25 -8.53 2.48
C VAL A 41 18.74 -9.16 1.17
N ARG A 42 19.63 -9.73 0.35
CA ARG A 42 19.22 -10.43 -0.87
C ARG A 42 18.33 -11.64 -0.61
N ALA A 43 18.63 -12.43 0.42
CA ALA A 43 17.76 -13.56 0.78
C ALA A 43 16.36 -13.08 1.20
N LEU A 44 16.28 -12.00 2.00
CA LEU A 44 15.00 -11.39 2.40
C LEU A 44 14.21 -10.82 1.20
N GLU A 45 14.90 -10.29 0.19
CA GLU A 45 14.30 -9.85 -1.08
C GLU A 45 13.81 -11.04 -1.91
N GLU A 46 14.64 -12.08 -2.08
CA GLU A 46 14.32 -13.29 -2.85
C GLU A 46 13.16 -14.09 -2.24
N GLU A 47 13.07 -14.12 -0.91
CA GLU A 47 11.96 -14.73 -0.16
C GLU A 47 10.67 -13.89 -0.19
N GLY A 48 10.73 -12.66 -0.70
CA GLY A 48 9.60 -11.74 -0.77
C GLY A 48 9.21 -11.10 0.57
N VAL A 49 10.06 -11.22 1.60
CA VAL A 49 9.90 -10.49 2.87
C VAL A 49 10.06 -8.99 2.60
N ILE A 50 11.09 -8.62 1.82
CA ILE A 50 11.24 -7.28 1.27
C ILE A 50 10.61 -7.27 -0.13
N ARG A 51 9.50 -6.56 -0.28
CA ARG A 51 8.76 -6.47 -1.55
C ARG A 51 9.27 -5.37 -2.48
N GLY A 52 10.01 -4.40 -1.95
CA GLY A 52 10.56 -3.28 -2.73
C GLY A 52 10.98 -2.09 -1.87
N TYR A 53 11.60 -1.12 -2.53
CA TYR A 53 12.05 0.14 -1.94
C TYR A 53 11.43 1.30 -2.71
N HIS A 54 10.81 2.23 -1.98
CA HIS A 54 10.13 3.37 -2.57
C HIS A 54 10.46 4.64 -1.81
N ALA A 55 10.54 5.76 -2.53
CA ALA A 55 10.64 7.07 -1.91
C ALA A 55 9.27 7.47 -1.33
N GLU A 56 9.25 8.00 -0.11
CA GLU A 56 8.07 8.66 0.43
C GLU A 56 7.95 10.06 -0.17
N LEU A 57 6.87 10.29 -0.90
CA LEU A 57 6.62 11.55 -1.60
C LEU A 57 5.51 12.32 -0.88
N ASP A 58 5.68 13.63 -0.75
CA ASP A 58 4.63 14.53 -0.25
C ASP A 58 3.53 14.70 -1.32
N PRO A 59 2.32 14.14 -1.12
CA PRO A 59 1.27 14.20 -2.13
C PRO A 59 0.80 15.63 -2.39
N SER A 60 0.80 16.48 -1.36
CA SER A 60 0.31 17.86 -1.47
C SER A 60 1.19 18.70 -2.40
N LYS A 61 2.52 18.51 -2.34
CA LYS A 61 3.48 19.16 -3.24
C LYS A 61 3.40 18.67 -4.68
N LEU A 62 2.85 17.48 -4.90
CA LEU A 62 2.60 16.91 -6.22
C LEU A 62 1.18 17.22 -6.75
N GLY A 63 0.42 18.02 -5.99
CA GLY A 63 -0.92 18.46 -6.34
C GLY A 63 -2.00 17.41 -6.09
N PHE A 64 -1.74 16.39 -5.28
CA PHE A 64 -2.74 15.43 -4.78
C PHE A 64 -3.23 15.89 -3.40
N SER A 65 -4.16 16.83 -3.39
CA SER A 65 -4.59 17.51 -2.17
C SER A 65 -5.65 16.76 -1.37
N ILE A 66 -6.28 15.73 -1.95
CA ILE A 66 -7.35 14.98 -1.30
C ILE A 66 -7.06 13.49 -1.26
N THR A 67 -7.37 12.87 -0.11
CA THR A 67 -7.43 11.42 0.05
C THR A 67 -8.84 11.01 0.47
N VAL A 68 -9.41 10.04 -0.22
CA VAL A 68 -10.77 9.52 0.01
C VAL A 68 -10.71 8.03 0.28
N PHE A 69 -11.46 7.60 1.29
CA PHE A 69 -11.78 6.19 1.48
C PHE A 69 -13.15 5.89 0.87
N ALA A 70 -13.20 4.94 -0.05
CA ALA A 70 -14.44 4.45 -0.64
C ALA A 70 -14.77 3.06 -0.11
N MET A 71 -15.95 2.90 0.45
CA MET A 71 -16.54 1.63 0.86
C MET A 71 -17.46 1.17 -0.27
N VAL A 72 -17.17 0.00 -0.83
CA VAL A 72 -17.85 -0.52 -2.01
C VAL A 72 -18.54 -1.83 -1.65
N SER A 73 -19.82 -1.92 -1.98
CA SER A 73 -20.56 -3.18 -1.97
C SER A 73 -20.85 -3.59 -3.41
N LEU A 74 -20.61 -4.86 -3.71
CA LEU A 74 -20.90 -5.49 -4.99
C LEU A 74 -22.29 -6.12 -5.00
N LYS A 75 -22.79 -6.40 -6.20
CA LYS A 75 -24.05 -7.10 -6.46
C LYS A 75 -23.93 -8.60 -6.19
N SER A 76 -22.71 -9.13 -6.27
CA SER A 76 -22.40 -10.55 -6.10
C SER A 76 -21.06 -10.69 -5.37
N GLN A 77 -21.02 -11.61 -4.41
CA GLN A 77 -19.82 -12.01 -3.68
C GLN A 77 -19.21 -13.31 -4.24
N ALA A 78 -19.61 -13.71 -5.45
CA ALA A 78 -18.95 -14.81 -6.15
C ALA A 78 -17.47 -14.46 -6.41
N GLU A 79 -16.59 -15.46 -6.34
CA GLU A 79 -15.14 -15.26 -6.45
C GLU A 79 -14.74 -14.53 -7.74
N ASP A 80 -15.38 -14.85 -8.87
CA ASP A 80 -15.11 -14.18 -10.14
C ASP A 80 -15.49 -12.69 -10.11
N ALA A 81 -16.61 -12.34 -9.46
CA ALA A 81 -17.05 -10.95 -9.34
C ALA A 81 -16.12 -10.12 -8.44
N LEU A 82 -15.63 -10.73 -7.36
CA LEU A 82 -14.65 -10.13 -6.47
C LEU A 82 -13.32 -9.88 -7.19
N ARG A 83 -12.81 -10.89 -7.91
CA ARG A 83 -11.55 -10.79 -8.68
C ARG A 83 -11.64 -9.75 -9.80
N GLU A 84 -12.72 -9.75 -10.57
CA GLU A 84 -12.94 -8.78 -11.65
C GLU A 84 -12.90 -7.33 -11.13
N PHE A 85 -13.51 -7.10 -9.96
CA PHE A 85 -13.46 -5.80 -9.31
C PHE A 85 -12.04 -5.43 -8.83
N GLU A 86 -11.33 -6.36 -8.16
CA GLU A 86 -9.96 -6.14 -7.73
C GLU A 86 -9.03 -5.78 -8.89
N ASP A 87 -9.10 -6.54 -9.97
CA ASP A 87 -8.26 -6.33 -11.16
C ASP A 87 -8.56 -4.98 -11.79
N ALA A 88 -9.84 -4.60 -11.91
CA ALA A 88 -10.24 -3.29 -12.40
C ALA A 88 -9.69 -2.15 -11.53
N MET A 89 -9.61 -2.32 -10.20
CA MET A 89 -9.08 -1.30 -9.30
C MET A 89 -7.55 -1.22 -9.30
N ARG A 90 -6.83 -2.33 -9.52
CA ARG A 90 -5.36 -2.35 -9.59
C ARG A 90 -4.81 -1.52 -10.75
N GLU A 91 -5.55 -1.44 -11.86
CA GLU A 91 -5.16 -0.67 -13.04
C GLU A 91 -5.33 0.84 -12.88
N LEU A 92 -5.98 1.31 -11.81
CA LEU A 92 -6.29 2.73 -11.63
C LEU A 92 -5.17 3.48 -10.88
N PRO A 93 -4.48 4.43 -11.53
CA PRO A 93 -3.37 5.16 -10.94
C PRO A 93 -3.81 6.21 -9.92
N GLU A 94 -5.07 6.31 -9.54
CA GLU A 94 -5.55 7.06 -8.36
C GLU A 94 -5.74 6.17 -7.13
N VAL A 95 -5.88 4.85 -7.33
CA VAL A 95 -6.09 3.86 -6.28
C VAL A 95 -4.75 3.48 -5.65
N ARG A 96 -4.61 3.68 -4.33
CA ARG A 96 -3.40 3.39 -3.56
C ARG A 96 -3.48 2.07 -2.81
N GLU A 97 -4.67 1.73 -2.34
CA GLU A 97 -4.90 0.51 -1.58
C GLU A 97 -6.31 -0.01 -1.88
N VAL A 98 -6.45 -1.33 -1.98
CA VAL A 98 -7.73 -2.04 -2.16
C VAL A 98 -7.70 -3.21 -1.18
N HIS A 99 -8.69 -3.25 -0.28
CA HIS A 99 -8.77 -4.29 0.74
C HIS A 99 -10.15 -4.94 0.69
N MET A 100 -10.20 -6.26 0.50
CA MET A 100 -11.42 -7.04 0.67
C MET A 100 -11.73 -7.17 2.18
N LEU A 101 -12.98 -6.99 2.55
CA LEU A 101 -13.44 -7.03 3.93
C LEU A 101 -14.43 -8.18 4.16
N ASN A 102 -14.53 -8.63 5.40
CA ASN A 102 -15.62 -9.47 5.86
C ASN A 102 -16.75 -8.57 6.38
N GLY A 103 -17.98 -8.72 5.88
CA GLY A 103 -19.15 -8.02 6.39
C GLY A 103 -20.09 -7.48 5.30
N GLU A 104 -20.75 -6.35 5.59
CA GLU A 104 -21.71 -5.69 4.69
C GLU A 104 -21.05 -4.91 3.53
N ILE A 105 -19.78 -4.56 3.70
CA ILE A 105 -18.96 -3.86 2.71
C ILE A 105 -17.96 -4.89 2.20
N ASP A 106 -17.88 -5.03 0.88
CA ASP A 106 -16.98 -6.00 0.26
C ASP A 106 -15.56 -5.46 0.15
N PHE A 107 -15.41 -4.16 -0.14
CA PHE A 107 -14.10 -3.51 -0.28
C PHE A 107 -14.01 -2.15 0.40
N ILE A 108 -12.84 -1.84 0.95
CA ILE A 108 -12.42 -0.48 1.24
C ILE A 108 -11.23 -0.10 0.37
N ILE A 109 -11.31 1.08 -0.24
CA ILE A 109 -10.33 1.58 -1.21
C ILE A 109 -9.81 2.93 -0.76
N LYS A 110 -8.49 3.10 -0.74
CA LYS A 110 -7.83 4.40 -0.54
C LYS A 110 -7.50 5.02 -1.89
N ILE A 111 -8.07 6.19 -2.15
CA ILE A 111 -7.93 6.92 -3.41
C ILE A 111 -7.28 8.27 -3.12
N VAL A 112 -6.32 8.66 -3.94
CA VAL A 112 -5.75 10.01 -3.94
C VAL A 112 -6.18 10.75 -5.20
N SER A 113 -6.51 12.03 -5.07
CA SER A 113 -6.93 12.86 -6.21
C SER A 113 -6.43 14.29 -6.05
N ARG A 114 -6.42 15.02 -7.17
CA ARG A 114 -5.92 16.40 -7.21
C ARG A 114 -6.83 17.37 -6.50
N ASP A 115 -8.12 17.22 -6.72
CA ASP A 115 -9.20 18.04 -6.17
C ASP A 115 -10.52 17.27 -6.19
N LEU A 116 -11.56 17.87 -5.61
CA LEU A 116 -12.88 17.26 -5.51
C LEU A 116 -13.51 16.98 -6.87
N GLN A 117 -13.26 17.83 -7.88
CA GLN A 117 -13.80 17.65 -9.22
C GLN A 117 -13.20 16.41 -9.89
N SER A 118 -11.88 16.27 -9.87
CA SER A 118 -11.16 15.10 -10.39
C SER A 118 -11.62 13.82 -9.68
N PHE A 119 -11.91 13.90 -8.37
CA PHE A 119 -12.47 12.77 -7.64
C PHE A 119 -13.92 12.45 -8.03
N GLN A 120 -14.77 13.45 -8.25
CA GLN A 120 -16.13 13.25 -8.75
C GLN A 120 -16.12 12.58 -10.12
N GLU A 121 -15.23 13.00 -11.01
CA GLU A 121 -15.00 12.36 -12.31
C GLU A 121 -14.55 10.91 -12.13
N PHE A 122 -13.54 10.63 -11.29
CA PHE A 122 -13.14 9.26 -10.96
C PHE A 122 -14.31 8.41 -10.45
N LEU A 123 -15.09 8.94 -9.50
CA LEU A 123 -16.20 8.24 -8.87
C LEU A 123 -17.28 7.86 -9.89
N THR A 124 -17.64 8.79 -10.78
CA THR A 124 -18.74 8.64 -11.73
C THR A 124 -18.35 7.89 -12.99
N SER A 125 -17.10 8.04 -13.46
CA SER A 125 -16.64 7.44 -14.72
C SER A 125 -15.91 6.12 -14.56
N LYS A 126 -15.31 5.86 -13.39
CA LYS A 126 -14.50 4.66 -13.15
C LYS A 126 -15.07 3.77 -12.06
N LEU A 127 -15.32 4.32 -10.86
CA LEU A 127 -15.67 3.49 -9.69
C LEU A 127 -17.12 3.00 -9.68
N THR A 128 -18.09 3.91 -9.78
CA THR A 128 -19.53 3.55 -9.79
C THR A 128 -19.93 2.64 -10.94
N PRO A 129 -19.43 2.82 -12.18
CA PRO A 129 -19.74 1.92 -13.30
C PRO A 129 -18.86 0.67 -13.34
N ALA A 130 -17.93 0.49 -12.39
CA ALA A 130 -17.08 -0.70 -12.37
C ALA A 130 -17.92 -1.99 -12.27
N PRO A 131 -17.39 -3.13 -12.78
CA PRO A 131 -18.10 -4.39 -12.79
C PRO A 131 -18.64 -4.74 -11.41
N ASN A 132 -19.89 -5.22 -11.39
CA ASN A 132 -20.57 -5.70 -10.19
C ASN A 132 -20.76 -4.68 -9.07
N VAL A 133 -20.43 -3.39 -9.22
CA VAL A 133 -20.68 -2.40 -8.15
C VAL A 133 -22.18 -2.19 -7.92
N ALA A 134 -22.63 -2.36 -6.67
CA ALA A 134 -24.00 -2.10 -6.23
C ALA A 134 -24.12 -0.73 -5.57
N SER A 135 -23.18 -0.37 -4.70
CA SER A 135 -23.18 0.93 -4.03
C SER A 135 -21.78 1.35 -3.62
N VAL A 136 -21.57 2.66 -3.52
CA VAL A 136 -20.33 3.28 -3.08
C VAL A 136 -20.65 4.33 -2.03
N LYS A 137 -19.99 4.25 -0.87
CA LYS A 137 -20.01 5.30 0.16
C LYS A 137 -18.59 5.86 0.30
N THR A 138 -18.45 7.17 0.33
CA THR A 138 -17.14 7.83 0.34
C THR A 138 -16.93 8.61 1.63
N SER A 139 -15.68 8.70 2.08
CA SER A 139 -15.28 9.47 3.26
C SER A 139 -13.98 10.21 2.94
N LEU A 140 -14.07 11.53 2.86
CA LEU A 140 -12.93 12.41 2.62
C LEU A 140 -12.13 12.58 3.91
N THR A 141 -10.81 12.43 3.81
CA THR A 141 -9.90 12.70 4.93
C THR A 141 -9.81 14.20 5.21
N ILE A 142 -9.88 14.58 6.49
CA ILE A 142 -9.66 15.97 6.93
C ILE A 142 -8.18 16.19 7.24
N ARG A 143 -7.56 15.24 7.94
CA ARG A 143 -6.14 15.27 8.33
C ARG A 143 -5.65 13.86 8.63
N THR A 144 -4.45 13.54 8.16
CA THR A 144 -3.71 12.34 8.55
C THR A 144 -2.75 12.69 9.68
N SER A 145 -2.95 12.14 10.88
CA SER A 145 -2.06 12.38 12.03
C SER A 145 -0.86 11.44 12.08
N LYS A 146 -0.95 10.28 11.42
CA LYS A 146 0.09 9.25 11.40
C LYS A 146 0.03 8.46 10.08
N ASN A 147 1.19 8.20 9.47
CA ASN A 147 1.33 7.38 8.27
C ASN A 147 2.77 6.85 8.19
N ASP A 148 3.05 5.78 8.92
CA ASP A 148 4.39 5.17 8.97
C ASP A 148 4.48 4.05 7.91
N PRO A 149 5.65 3.81 7.30
CA PRO A 149 5.84 2.70 6.37
C PRO A 149 5.87 1.34 7.10
N GLY A 150 5.46 0.29 6.37
CA GLY A 150 5.66 -1.10 6.77
C GLY A 150 4.87 -1.56 8.00
N VAL A 151 5.50 -2.40 8.84
CA VAL A 151 4.87 -3.05 10.00
C VAL A 151 5.71 -2.86 11.27
N PRO A 152 5.13 -3.01 12.48
CA PRO A 152 5.93 -3.06 13.70
C PRO A 152 6.91 -4.25 13.68
N LEU A 153 8.19 -3.98 13.93
CA LEU A 153 9.29 -4.95 13.94
C LEU A 153 10.07 -4.93 15.26
#